data_AF-A0A1W6U6L0-F1
#
_entry.id   AF-A0A1W6U6L0-F1
#
_cell.length_a   1.000
_cell.length_b   1.000
_cell.length_c   1.000
_cell.angle_alpha   90.00
_cell.angle_beta   90.00
_cell.angle_gamma   90.00
#
_symmetry.space_group_name_H-M   'P 1'
#
loop_
_entity.id
_entity.type
_entity.pdbx_description
1 polymer ?
#
loop_
_entity_poly.entity_id
_entity_poly.type
_entity_poly.pdbx_seq_one_letter_code
_entity_poly.pdbx_strand_id
1 'polypeptide(L)'
;MNNKAYQLAQSAMVELKTAIYIALETAGEKGLANAELGRSLGIYGGHVGHEGHIPRTLLGIMEIEGVVYQEPESKRWFLKSHG
;
A
#
# COMPACT_ATOMS: atom_id res chain seq x y z
N MET A 1 -11.44 -13.68 21.91
CA MET A 1 -11.95 -12.57 21.08
C MET A 1 -12.61 -13.16 19.84
N ASN A 2 -13.93 -13.20 19.78
CA ASN A 2 -14.69 -13.70 18.62
C ASN A 2 -15.74 -12.66 18.23
N ASN A 3 -15.28 -11.46 17.92
CA ASN A 3 -16.13 -10.34 17.50
C ASN A 3 -16.05 -10.26 15.97
N LYS A 4 -17.20 -10.35 15.28
CA LYS A 4 -17.31 -10.24 13.82
C LYS A 4 -16.62 -8.99 13.28
N ALA A 5 -16.70 -7.86 14.00
CA ALA A 5 -16.03 -6.62 13.60
C ALA A 5 -14.50 -6.75 13.65
N TYR A 6 -13.95 -7.46 14.66
CA TYR A 6 -12.51 -7.70 14.76
C TYR A 6 -12.03 -8.56 13.58
N GLN A 7 -12.71 -9.67 13.30
CA GLN A 7 -12.35 -10.55 12.16
C GLN A 7 -12.43 -9.80 10.84
N LEU A 8 -13.50 -9.04 10.63
CA LEU A 8 -13.67 -8.21 9.43
C LEU A 8 -12.52 -7.21 9.28
N ALA A 9 -12.14 -6.52 10.36
CA ALA A 9 -11.03 -5.56 10.33
C ALA A 9 -9.69 -6.23 9.99
N GLN A 10 -9.41 -7.40 10.58
CA GLN A 10 -8.18 -8.14 10.28
C GLN A 10 -8.14 -8.63 8.84
N SER A 11 -9.23 -9.20 8.33
CA SER A 11 -9.33 -9.65 6.93
C SER A 11 -9.18 -8.49 5.95
N ALA A 12 -9.89 -7.38 6.17
CA ALA A 12 -9.78 -6.20 5.32
C ALA A 12 -8.35 -5.63 5.29
N MET A 13 -7.66 -5.63 6.42
CA MET A 13 -6.26 -5.20 6.49
C MET A 13 -5.33 -6.12 5.71
N VAL A 14 -5.51 -7.45 5.83
CA VAL A 14 -4.72 -8.42 5.06
C VAL A 14 -4.96 -8.25 3.56
N GLU A 15 -6.22 -8.19 3.13
CA GLU A 15 -6.60 -8.04 1.72
C GLU A 15 -6.00 -6.76 1.12
N LEU A 16 -6.08 -5.63 1.82
CA LEU A 16 -5.47 -4.37 1.37
C LEU A 16 -3.94 -4.48 1.26
N LYS A 17 -3.27 -5.02 2.27
CA LYS A 17 -1.81 -5.19 2.24
C LYS A 17 -1.36 -6.14 1.11
N THR A 18 -2.09 -7.22 0.89
CA THR A 18 -1.84 -8.16 -0.22
C THR A 18 -2.03 -7.48 -1.58
N ALA A 19 -3.08 -6.69 -1.76
CA ALA A 19 -3.30 -5.97 -3.02
C ALA A 19 -2.16 -4.97 -3.32
N ILE A 20 -1.68 -4.24 -2.30
CA ILE A 20 -0.51 -3.36 -2.41
C ILE A 20 0.75 -4.15 -2.80
N TYR A 21 0.98 -5.28 -2.13
CA TYR A 21 2.13 -6.14 -2.42
C TYR A 21 2.14 -6.58 -3.89
N ILE A 22 1.03 -7.13 -4.39
CA ILE A 22 0.91 -7.60 -5.78
C ILE A 22 1.11 -6.45 -6.77
N ALA A 23 0.59 -5.26 -6.48
CA ALA A 23 0.78 -4.09 -7.34
C ALA A 23 2.26 -3.67 -7.42
N LEU A 24 2.98 -3.70 -6.29
CA LEU A 24 4.41 -3.39 -6.24
C LEU A 24 5.27 -4.49 -6.88
N GLU A 25 4.93 -5.76 -6.67
CA GLU A 25 5.56 -6.90 -7.33
C GLU A 25 5.44 -6.76 -8.86
N THR A 26 4.25 -6.44 -9.35
CA THR A 26 3.99 -6.21 -10.79
C THR A 26 4.79 -5.04 -11.33
N ALA A 27 5.00 -3.99 -10.53
CA ALA A 27 5.80 -2.83 -10.94
C ALA A 27 7.31 -3.10 -10.95
N GLY A 28 7.77 -4.11 -10.20
CA GLY A 28 9.17 -4.51 -10.13
C GLY A 28 10.11 -3.35 -9.78
N GLU A 29 11.24 -3.26 -10.49
CA GLU A 29 12.27 -2.24 -10.31
C GLU A 29 11.81 -0.81 -10.62
N LYS A 30 10.63 -0.63 -11.23
CA LYS A 30 10.06 0.71 -11.43
C LYS A 30 9.46 1.25 -10.13
N GLY A 31 8.96 0.38 -9.25
CA GLY A 31 8.15 0.77 -8.09
C GLY A 31 6.89 1.55 -8.47
N LEU A 32 6.20 2.14 -7.49
CA LEU A 32 5.01 2.98 -7.72
C LEU A 32 4.96 4.20 -6.80
N ALA A 33 4.54 5.34 -7.31
CA ALA A 33 4.15 6.49 -6.50
C ALA A 33 2.77 6.28 -5.86
N ASN A 34 2.46 7.02 -4.77
CA ASN A 34 1.18 6.93 -4.06
C ASN A 34 -0.06 7.01 -4.97
N ALA A 35 -0.01 7.91 -5.97
CA ALA A 35 -1.11 8.14 -6.90
C ALA A 35 -1.23 7.02 -7.95
N GLU A 36 -0.11 6.44 -8.39
CA GLU A 36 -0.13 5.31 -9.32
C GLU A 36 -0.71 4.07 -8.62
N LEU A 37 -0.29 3.85 -7.37
CA LEU A 37 -0.72 2.71 -6.57
C LEU A 37 -2.20 2.81 -6.15
N GLY A 38 -2.68 4.00 -5.78
CA GLY A 38 -4.10 4.19 -5.50
C GLY A 38 -4.95 4.00 -6.76
N ARG A 39 -4.55 4.58 -7.90
CA ARG A 39 -5.26 4.38 -9.18
C ARG A 39 -5.26 2.93 -9.68
N SER A 40 -4.16 2.19 -9.54
CA SER A 40 -4.10 0.79 -9.97
C SER A 40 -5.01 -0.12 -9.15
N LEU A 41 -5.27 0.26 -7.89
CA LEU A 41 -6.19 -0.46 -6.98
C LEU A 41 -7.62 0.07 -7.02
N GLY A 42 -7.94 1.04 -7.89
CA GLY A 42 -9.27 1.66 -7.96
C GLY A 42 -9.63 2.49 -6.71
N ILE A 43 -8.63 2.88 -5.91
CA ILE A 43 -8.79 3.72 -4.72
C ILE A 43 -8.72 5.17 -5.16
N TYR A 44 -9.88 5.78 -5.41
CA TYR A 44 -10.00 7.18 -5.83
C TYR A 44 -10.27 8.16 -4.68
N GLY A 45 -10.18 7.69 -3.43
CA GLY A 45 -10.32 8.55 -2.25
C GLY A 45 -9.24 9.63 -2.19
N GLY A 46 -9.56 10.78 -1.58
CA GLY A 46 -8.65 11.92 -1.44
C GLY A 46 -9.42 13.24 -1.30
N HIS A 47 -8.73 14.29 -0.87
CA HIS A 47 -9.23 15.66 -1.01
C HIS A 47 -8.77 16.20 -2.37
N VAL A 48 -9.37 17.29 -2.86
CA VAL A 48 -8.98 17.97 -4.11
C VAL A 48 -7.46 18.10 -4.18
N GLY A 49 -6.85 17.56 -5.24
CA GLY A 49 -5.38 17.53 -5.44
C GLY A 49 -4.67 16.24 -4.97
N HIS A 50 -5.36 15.34 -4.27
CA HIS A 50 -4.85 14.03 -3.83
C HIS A 50 -5.80 12.86 -4.17
N GLU A 51 -6.72 13.09 -5.09
CA GLU A 51 -7.61 12.05 -5.61
C GLU A 51 -6.81 10.91 -6.24
N GLY A 52 -7.18 9.67 -5.94
CA GLY A 52 -6.44 8.51 -6.46
C GLY A 52 -5.19 8.15 -5.68
N HIS A 53 -4.91 8.80 -4.54
CA HIS A 53 -3.77 8.44 -3.69
C HIS A 53 -4.15 7.31 -2.75
N ILE A 54 -3.30 6.29 -2.66
CA ILE A 54 -3.43 5.34 -1.57
C ILE A 54 -3.18 6.02 -0.21
N PRO A 55 -3.93 5.67 0.86
CA PRO A 55 -3.66 6.18 2.19
C PRO A 55 -2.22 5.89 2.64
N ARG A 56 -1.45 6.96 2.91
CA ARG A 56 -0.05 6.86 3.37
C ARG A 56 0.10 6.02 4.65
N THR A 57 -0.92 6.00 5.50
CA THR A 57 -0.93 5.18 6.72
C THR A 57 -0.79 3.69 6.43
N LEU A 58 -1.40 3.17 5.35
CA LEU A 58 -1.29 1.76 4.99
C LEU A 58 0.15 1.40 4.58
N LEU A 59 0.77 2.25 3.77
CA LEU A 59 2.17 2.08 3.36
C LEU A 59 3.13 2.22 4.54
N GLY A 60 2.89 3.17 5.44
CA GLY A 60 3.66 3.31 6.68
C GLY A 60 3.57 2.08 7.59
N ILE A 61 2.40 1.44 7.70
CA ILE A 61 2.25 0.17 8.41
C ILE A 61 3.11 -0.91 7.75
N MET A 62 3.03 -1.08 6.43
CA MET A 62 3.81 -2.07 5.70
C MET A 62 5.33 -1.80 5.77
N GLU A 63 5.74 -0.54 5.82
CA GLU A 63 7.14 -0.13 5.99
C GLU A 63 7.67 -0.49 7.38
N ILE A 64 6.89 -0.22 8.44
CA ILE A 64 7.20 -0.63 9.82
C ILE A 64 7.28 -2.17 9.92
N GLU A 65 6.40 -2.89 9.23
CA GLU A 65 6.44 -4.35 9.12
C GLU A 65 7.63 -4.87 8.27
N GLY A 66 8.39 -3.98 7.63
CA GLY A 66 9.55 -4.33 6.82
C GLY A 66 9.22 -4.94 5.46
N VAL A 67 8.00 -4.78 4.96
CA VAL A 67 7.52 -5.36 3.69
C VAL A 67 7.86 -4.45 2.50
N VAL A 68 7.79 -3.13 2.71
CA VAL A 68 8.05 -2.12 1.67
C VAL A 68 9.04 -1.08 2.18
N TYR A 69 9.61 -0.29 1.26
CA TYR A 69 10.35 0.92 1.60
C TYR A 69 10.01 2.03 0.61
N GLN A 70 10.07 3.29 1.05
CA GLN A 70 10.01 4.44 0.16
C GLN A 70 11.42 4.89 -0.21
N GLU A 71 11.70 5.00 -1.51
CA GLU A 71 12.94 5.57 -1.99
C GLU A 71 12.91 7.12 -1.78
N PRO A 72 13.94 7.72 -1.16
CA PRO A 72 13.86 9.11 -0.69
C PRO A 72 13.77 10.18 -1.78
N GLU A 73 14.30 9.94 -2.98
CA GLU A 73 14.43 10.95 -4.03
C GLU A 73 13.17 10.98 -4.93
N SER A 74 12.85 9.84 -5.51
CA SER A 74 11.68 9.59 -6.36
C SER A 74 10.36 9.51 -5.59
N LYS A 75 10.41 9.27 -4.27
CA LYS A 75 9.23 9.01 -3.41
C LYS A 75 8.41 7.80 -3.85
N ARG A 76 8.99 6.91 -4.65
CA ARG A 76 8.36 5.66 -5.10
C ARG A 76 8.50 4.59 -4.03
N TRP A 77 7.53 3.71 -3.98
CA TRP A 77 7.48 2.56 -3.10
C TRP A 77 7.96 1.31 -3.83
N PHE A 78 8.65 0.46 -3.11
CA PHE A 78 9.21 -0.79 -3.58
C PHE A 78 8.99 -1.88 -2.54
N LEU A 79 8.94 -3.14 -2.99
CA LEU A 79 9.06 -4.27 -2.08
C LEU A 79 10.47 -4.29 -1.48
N LYS A 80 10.56 -4.57 -0.19
CA LYS A 80 11.85 -4.78 0.45
C LYS A 80 12.35 -6.17 0.04
N SER A 81 13.46 -6.22 -0.70
CA SER A 81 14.12 -7.49 -1.01
C SER A 81 14.65 -8.13 0.29
N HIS A 82 14.29 -9.38 0.54
CA HIS A 82 14.98 -10.19 1.55
C HIS A 82 16.38 -10.51 1.02
N GLY A 83 17.38 -9.79 1.53
CA GLY A 83 18.79 -10.18 1.40
C GLY A 83 19.13 -11.35 2.30
#